data_AF-A0A9K3KMW8-F1
#
_entry.id   AF-A0A9K3KMW8-F1
#
_cell.length_a   1.000
_cell.length_b   1.000
_cell.length_c   1.000
_cell.angle_alpha   90.00
_cell.angle_beta   90.00
_cell.angle_gamma   90.00
#
_symmetry.space_group_name_H-M   'P 1'
#
loop_
_entity.id
_entity.type
_entity.pdbx_description
1 polymer ?
#
loop_
_entity_poly.entity_id
_entity_poly.type
_entity_poly.pdbx_seq_one_letter_code
_entity_poly.pdbx_strand_id
1 'polypeptide(L)'
;MGFSPLPFSTTTLSHPSSSSSSLSDRWMDSDRWILSGPRSMTALSAVNKKSQQKQKQSRPPPNVPNMADFEYQELSIQLKAMKEQDVRYTQLQADKRLELEGYITRIVERRPSIVPMNRLAEVLPQTSWHLAFSTEPIMNDALPKDATITLDFVNEEQVNYALEFAKTLGLKKLTAQSSFQVDKATGGVNIQYQTITTDVFGLKNLGVGAFGLLQGRGTNIATAYFDGRMWIEQCTDKNIGSNNSYYYNVYVRNEQVDSNQKN
;
A
#
# COMPACT_ATOMS: atom_id res chain seq x y z
N MET A 1 16.55 -0.67 -23.25
CA MET A 1 15.30 -1.24 -23.76
C MET A 1 14.55 -1.86 -22.58
N GLY A 2 13.56 -1.15 -22.02
CA GLY A 2 12.87 -1.56 -20.79
C GLY A 2 11.51 -2.17 -21.09
N PHE A 3 11.38 -3.49 -20.92
CA PHE A 3 10.10 -4.19 -20.95
C PHE A 3 9.50 -4.20 -19.54
N SER A 4 8.30 -3.63 -19.42
CA SER A 4 7.44 -3.81 -18.23
C SER A 4 6.68 -5.13 -18.40
N PRO A 5 6.43 -5.90 -17.33
CA PRO A 5 5.61 -7.10 -17.42
C PRO A 5 4.14 -6.72 -17.65
N LEU A 6 3.52 -7.35 -18.65
CA LEU A 6 2.09 -7.22 -18.94
C LEU A 6 1.25 -8.09 -17.98
N PRO A 7 -0.02 -7.72 -17.75
CA PRO A 7 -0.98 -8.51 -16.99
C PRO A 7 -1.46 -9.74 -17.78
N PHE A 8 -1.89 -10.75 -17.05
CA PHE A 8 -2.43 -12.01 -17.58
C PHE A 8 -3.70 -11.78 -18.41
N SER A 9 -3.69 -12.20 -19.67
CA SER A 9 -4.91 -12.35 -20.48
C SER A 9 -5.58 -13.69 -20.15
N THR A 10 -6.71 -13.65 -19.43
CA THR A 10 -7.65 -14.78 -19.36
C THR A 10 -8.60 -14.75 -20.55
N THR A 11 -8.59 -15.84 -21.30
CA THR A 11 -9.51 -16.13 -22.41
C THR A 11 -10.95 -16.26 -21.88
N THR A 12 -11.83 -15.32 -22.23
CA THR A 12 -13.28 -15.46 -22.00
C THR A 12 -13.93 -16.24 -23.14
N LEU A 13 -14.43 -17.44 -22.83
CA LEU A 13 -15.39 -18.17 -23.66
C LEU A 13 -16.75 -17.45 -23.58
N SER A 14 -17.21 -16.96 -24.73
CA SER A 14 -18.55 -16.45 -24.94
C SER A 14 -19.53 -17.61 -25.14
N HIS A 15 -20.71 -17.54 -24.52
CA HIS A 15 -21.97 -18.07 -25.05
C HIS A 15 -23.17 -17.25 -24.54
N PRO A 16 -24.29 -17.19 -25.28
CA PRO A 16 -25.29 -16.14 -25.19
C PRO A 16 -26.58 -16.57 -24.48
N SER A 17 -27.31 -15.62 -23.87
CA SER A 17 -28.77 -15.73 -23.74
C SER A 17 -29.46 -14.38 -23.51
N SER A 18 -30.28 -14.04 -24.51
CA SER A 18 -31.59 -13.37 -24.50
C SER A 18 -32.15 -12.66 -23.25
N SER A 19 -32.49 -11.40 -23.51
CA SER A 19 -33.64 -10.57 -23.04
C SER A 19 -34.87 -11.26 -22.42
N SER A 20 -35.49 -10.62 -21.42
CA SER A 20 -36.71 -9.79 -21.58
C SER A 20 -37.43 -9.43 -20.25
N SER A 21 -38.14 -8.28 -20.27
CA SER A 21 -39.26 -7.81 -19.40
C SER A 21 -39.00 -7.61 -17.90
N SER A 22 -39.08 -6.39 -17.34
CA SER A 22 -40.17 -5.39 -17.20
C SER A 22 -41.20 -5.70 -16.12
N LEU A 23 -41.71 -4.63 -15.49
CA LEU A 23 -42.76 -4.52 -14.45
C LEU A 23 -42.21 -4.56 -13.03
N SER A 24 -42.66 -3.79 -12.05
CA SER A 24 -43.41 -2.54 -11.89
C SER A 24 -43.72 -2.47 -10.39
N ASP A 25 -43.94 -1.27 -9.86
CA ASP A 25 -44.79 -1.00 -8.69
C ASP A 25 -44.30 -1.49 -7.31
N ARG A 26 -43.86 -0.56 -6.45
CA ARG A 26 -44.67 0.23 -5.48
C ARG A 26 -44.81 -0.52 -4.14
N TRP A 27 -45.13 0.26 -3.11
CA TRP A 27 -45.45 -0.09 -1.72
C TRP A 27 -44.41 0.32 -0.66
N MET A 28 -44.62 1.58 -0.24
CA MET A 28 -44.84 2.04 1.13
C MET A 28 -43.67 2.26 2.09
N ASP A 29 -43.47 3.57 2.32
CA ASP A 29 -43.23 4.21 3.61
C ASP A 29 -43.76 3.44 4.82
N SER A 30 -42.94 3.42 5.88
CA SER A 30 -43.43 3.27 7.25
C SER A 30 -42.60 4.16 8.16
N ASP A 31 -43.15 5.35 8.31
CA ASP A 31 -42.94 6.30 9.38
C ASP A 31 -43.13 5.70 10.78
N ARG A 32 -42.49 6.38 11.75
CA ARG A 32 -42.85 6.49 13.18
C ARG A 32 -42.73 5.28 14.09
N TRP A 33 -41.73 5.39 14.98
CA TRP A 33 -41.98 5.34 16.43
C TRP A 33 -41.21 6.46 17.14
N ILE A 34 -41.94 7.50 17.58
CA ILE A 34 -41.56 8.43 18.65
C ILE A 34 -42.64 8.29 19.73
N LEU A 35 -42.24 7.97 20.96
CA LEU A 35 -42.88 8.37 22.23
C LEU A 35 -41.77 8.23 23.31
N SER A 36 -41.12 9.32 23.70
CA SER A 36 -41.50 10.21 24.81
C SER A 36 -41.22 9.64 26.21
N GLY A 37 -40.22 10.21 26.85
CA GLY A 37 -40.02 10.16 28.31
C GLY A 37 -39.05 11.26 28.73
N PRO A 38 -39.51 12.34 29.40
CA PRO A 38 -38.64 13.38 29.90
C PRO A 38 -38.09 12.96 31.26
N ARG A 39 -36.77 13.08 31.47
CA ARG A 39 -36.20 13.17 32.82
C ARG A 39 -35.37 14.43 32.95
N SER A 40 -35.72 15.13 34.02
CA SER A 40 -35.34 16.47 34.39
C SER A 40 -33.83 16.64 34.58
N MET A 41 -33.37 17.84 34.18
CA MET A 41 -32.13 18.46 34.62
C MET A 41 -32.11 18.59 36.15
N THR A 42 -30.94 18.52 36.79
CA THR A 42 -30.30 19.59 37.60
C THR A 42 -28.93 19.13 38.11
N ALA A 43 -27.97 20.06 38.08
CA ALA A 43 -26.70 20.10 38.81
C ALA A 43 -25.57 19.14 38.42
N LEU A 44 -24.64 19.66 37.61
CA LEU A 44 -23.23 19.81 37.99
C LEU A 44 -22.60 20.84 37.02
N SER A 45 -22.85 22.11 37.31
CA SER A 45 -22.24 23.26 36.65
C SER A 45 -21.34 23.97 37.65
N ALA A 46 -20.09 23.53 37.78
CA ALA A 46 -19.02 24.35 38.37
C ALA A 46 -17.66 23.73 38.08
N VAL A 47 -16.72 24.59 37.68
CA VAL A 47 -15.28 24.33 37.49
C VAL A 47 -14.88 23.69 36.15
N ASN A 48 -14.87 24.51 35.08
CA ASN A 48 -13.62 24.80 34.33
C ASN A 48 -13.78 25.92 33.28
N LYS A 49 -14.14 27.13 33.72
CA LYS A 49 -14.02 28.35 32.89
C LYS A 49 -12.60 28.91 33.02
N LYS A 50 -11.59 28.27 32.43
CA LYS A 50 -10.26 28.89 32.25
C LYS A 50 -9.35 28.29 31.15
N SER A 51 -9.89 27.54 30.19
CA SER A 51 -9.06 26.95 29.11
C SER A 51 -9.44 27.38 27.68
N GLN A 52 -10.41 28.29 27.50
CA GLN A 52 -10.85 28.76 26.17
C GLN A 52 -10.20 30.09 25.70
N GLN A 53 -9.10 30.51 26.32
CA GLN A 53 -8.33 31.68 25.86
C GLN A 53 -6.85 31.35 25.71
N LYS A 54 -6.50 30.48 24.75
CA LYS A 54 -5.19 30.47 24.07
C LYS A 54 -5.09 29.42 22.94
N GLN A 55 -6.11 29.27 22.11
CA GLN A 55 -5.87 28.86 20.72
C GLN A 55 -6.05 30.10 19.84
N LYS A 56 -5.09 31.02 19.99
CA LYS A 56 -4.77 31.94 18.91
C LYS A 56 -4.32 31.03 17.77
N GLN A 57 -5.17 30.82 16.78
CA GLN A 57 -4.76 30.36 15.46
C GLN A 57 -3.68 31.35 15.00
N SER A 58 -2.41 31.02 15.27
CA SER A 58 -1.31 31.65 14.59
C SER A 58 -1.47 31.25 13.14
N ARG A 59 -2.01 32.17 12.33
CA ARG A 59 -1.82 32.09 10.87
C ARG A 59 -0.36 31.74 10.65
N PRO A 60 -0.04 30.63 9.96
CA PRO A 60 1.34 30.36 9.61
C PRO A 60 1.89 31.59 8.88
N PRO A 61 3.16 31.96 9.11
CA PRO A 61 3.76 33.06 8.38
C PRO A 61 3.55 32.83 6.87
N PRO A 62 3.27 33.88 6.08
CA PRO A 62 2.70 33.78 4.73
C PRO A 62 3.64 33.18 3.66
N ASN A 63 4.66 32.40 4.05
CA ASN A 63 5.69 31.92 3.14
C ASN A 63 6.33 30.57 3.50
N VAL A 64 5.72 29.75 4.37
CA VAL A 64 6.18 28.36 4.52
C VAL A 64 5.59 27.55 3.36
N PRO A 65 6.40 26.95 2.47
CA PRO A 65 5.89 26.08 1.42
C PRO A 65 5.05 24.96 2.05
N ASN A 66 3.85 24.72 1.52
CA ASN A 66 3.05 23.57 1.95
C ASN A 66 3.72 22.27 1.45
N MET A 67 4.56 21.66 2.30
CA MET A 67 5.33 20.44 2.02
C MET A 67 4.52 19.14 2.23
N ALA A 68 3.19 19.24 2.19
CA ALA A 68 2.28 18.13 2.43
C ALA A 68 2.51 17.42 3.79
N ASP A 69 2.87 18.19 4.83
CA ASP A 69 3.18 17.64 6.17
C ASP A 69 1.96 16.96 6.81
N PHE A 70 0.78 17.54 6.62
CA PHE A 70 -0.47 16.97 7.11
C PHE A 70 -0.76 15.63 6.42
N GLU A 71 -0.69 15.60 5.09
CA GLU A 71 -0.92 14.40 4.29
C GLU A 71 0.07 13.28 4.63
N TYR A 72 1.35 13.63 4.83
CA TYR A 72 2.37 12.69 5.28
C TYR A 72 2.05 12.11 6.67
N GLN A 73 1.66 12.95 7.62
CA GLN A 73 1.31 12.52 8.98
C GLN A 73 0.07 11.63 8.98
N GLU A 74 -0.99 12.03 8.28
CA GLU A 74 -2.23 11.25 8.15
C GLU A 74 -1.98 9.91 7.48
N LEU A 75 -1.28 9.89 6.34
CA LEU A 75 -0.94 8.64 5.66
C LEU A 75 -0.15 7.71 6.60
N SER A 76 0.86 8.24 7.29
CA SER A 76 1.68 7.45 8.23
C SER A 76 0.85 6.84 9.37
N ILE A 77 -0.05 7.62 9.98
CA ILE A 77 -0.93 7.17 11.07
C ILE A 77 -1.89 6.10 10.57
N GLN A 78 -2.49 6.30 9.40
CA GLN A 78 -3.47 5.39 8.85
C GLN A 78 -2.84 4.06 8.42
N LEU A 79 -1.69 4.08 7.75
CA LEU A 79 -0.97 2.85 7.38
C LEU A 79 -0.50 2.08 8.62
N LYS A 80 -0.08 2.79 9.68
CA LYS A 80 0.25 2.16 10.96
C LYS A 80 -0.98 1.50 11.59
N ALA A 81 -2.11 2.19 11.65
CA ALA A 81 -3.36 1.63 12.18
C ALA A 81 -3.84 0.42 11.37
N MET A 82 -3.73 0.47 10.05
CA MET A 82 -4.03 -0.66 9.17
C MET A 82 -3.17 -1.88 9.50
N LYS A 83 -1.85 -1.68 9.68
CA LYS A 83 -0.94 -2.76 10.09
C LYS A 83 -1.30 -3.34 11.45
N GLU A 84 -1.54 -2.50 12.46
CA GLU A 84 -1.89 -2.92 13.82
C GLU A 84 -3.21 -3.68 13.90
N GLN A 85 -4.15 -3.35 13.02
CA GLN A 85 -5.47 -4.00 12.93
C GLN A 85 -5.52 -5.15 11.92
N ASP A 86 -4.40 -5.49 11.28
CA ASP A 86 -4.31 -6.47 10.17
C ASP A 86 -5.31 -6.19 9.02
N VAL A 87 -5.60 -4.91 8.77
CA VAL A 87 -6.46 -4.47 7.67
C VAL A 87 -5.64 -4.34 6.40
N ARG A 88 -6.00 -5.11 5.39
CA ARG A 88 -5.33 -5.08 4.08
C ARG A 88 -5.90 -3.98 3.21
N TYR A 89 -5.07 -3.35 2.37
CA TYR A 89 -5.55 -2.28 1.47
C TYR A 89 -6.65 -2.76 0.51
N THR A 90 -6.63 -4.04 0.13
CA THR A 90 -7.66 -4.70 -0.69
C THR A 90 -9.02 -4.81 0.00
N GLN A 91 -9.09 -4.60 1.31
CA GLN A 91 -10.31 -4.62 2.13
C GLN A 91 -10.87 -3.21 2.40
N LEU A 92 -10.16 -2.16 2.00
CA LEU A 92 -10.59 -0.79 2.22
C LEU A 92 -11.80 -0.44 1.34
N GLN A 93 -12.71 0.34 1.92
CA GLN A 93 -13.82 0.94 1.18
C GLN A 93 -13.31 1.96 0.15
N ALA A 94 -14.05 2.14 -0.94
CA ALA A 94 -13.66 3.02 -2.05
C ALA A 94 -13.32 4.44 -1.59
N ASP A 95 -14.15 5.04 -0.74
CA ASP A 95 -13.93 6.41 -0.21
C ASP A 95 -12.60 6.52 0.55
N LYS A 96 -12.28 5.50 1.35
CA LYS A 96 -11.02 5.49 2.12
C LYS A 96 -9.81 5.35 1.22
N ARG A 97 -9.93 4.58 0.13
CA ARG A 97 -8.87 4.43 -0.86
C ARG A 97 -8.60 5.74 -1.60
N LEU A 98 -9.65 6.43 -2.02
CA LEU A 98 -9.55 7.75 -2.67
C LEU A 98 -8.89 8.78 -1.74
N GLU A 99 -9.20 8.74 -0.45
CA GLU A 99 -8.56 9.58 0.57
C GLU A 99 -7.05 9.33 0.64
N LEU A 100 -6.63 8.06 0.78
CA LEU A 100 -5.22 7.66 0.85
C LEU A 100 -4.45 7.99 -0.43
N GLU A 101 -5.06 7.74 -1.60
CA GLU A 101 -4.51 8.14 -2.89
C GLU A 101 -4.27 9.66 -2.98
N GLY A 102 -5.23 10.45 -2.49
CA GLY A 102 -5.09 11.90 -2.39
C GLY A 102 -3.92 12.33 -1.50
N TYR A 103 -3.64 11.64 -0.41
CA TYR A 103 -2.44 11.90 0.41
C TYR A 103 -1.15 11.59 -0.35
N ILE A 104 -1.08 10.42 -0.99
CA ILE A 104 0.09 9.96 -1.74
C ILE A 104 0.45 10.95 -2.84
N THR A 105 -0.53 11.34 -3.67
CA THR A 105 -0.31 12.28 -4.77
C THR A 105 0.24 13.61 -4.25
N ARG A 106 -0.31 14.16 -3.16
CA ARG A 106 0.16 15.42 -2.58
C ARG A 106 1.57 15.30 -1.99
N ILE A 107 1.92 14.17 -1.40
CA ILE A 107 3.28 13.92 -0.88
C ILE A 107 4.27 13.90 -2.05
N VAL A 108 4.00 13.11 -3.09
CA VAL A 108 4.90 12.99 -4.26
C VAL A 108 5.09 14.34 -4.96
N GLU A 109 4.03 15.14 -5.09
CA GLU A 109 4.10 16.44 -5.77
C GLU A 109 4.86 17.52 -5.00
N ARG A 110 4.79 17.51 -3.66
CA ARG A 110 5.15 18.68 -2.83
C ARG A 110 6.24 18.42 -1.82
N ARG A 111 6.50 17.15 -1.50
CA ARG A 111 7.44 16.77 -0.45
C ARG A 111 8.72 16.21 -1.07
N PRO A 112 9.87 16.87 -0.86
CA PRO A 112 11.14 16.27 -1.24
C PRO A 112 11.43 15.05 -0.37
N SER A 113 12.11 14.06 -0.94
CA SER A 113 12.60 12.93 -0.17
C SER A 113 13.60 13.38 0.88
N ILE A 114 13.47 12.86 2.10
CA ILE A 114 14.39 13.17 3.20
C ILE A 114 15.74 12.51 2.95
N VAL A 115 15.73 11.28 2.40
CA VAL A 115 16.96 10.66 1.89
C VAL A 115 17.11 11.01 0.41
N PRO A 116 18.22 11.64 0.02
CA PRO A 116 18.50 11.89 -1.39
C PRO A 116 18.55 10.58 -2.21
N MET A 117 18.04 10.60 -3.44
CA MET A 117 17.96 9.43 -4.33
C MET A 117 19.30 8.74 -4.56
N ASN A 118 20.39 9.51 -4.64
CA ASN A 118 21.75 8.99 -4.81
C ASN A 118 22.29 8.23 -3.60
N ARG A 119 21.61 8.29 -2.45
CA ARG A 119 21.97 7.59 -1.20
C ARG A 119 21.11 6.38 -0.90
N LEU A 120 20.15 6.03 -1.76
CA LEU A 120 19.29 4.85 -1.56
C LEU A 120 20.10 3.55 -1.38
N ALA A 121 21.21 3.39 -2.12
CA ALA A 121 22.11 2.24 -2.00
C ALA A 121 22.70 2.07 -0.59
N GLU A 122 22.86 3.16 0.17
CA GLU A 122 23.45 3.15 1.51
C GLU A 122 22.43 2.82 2.60
N VAL A 123 21.14 3.08 2.35
CA VAL A 123 20.09 3.02 3.38
C VAL A 123 19.15 1.83 3.22
N LEU A 124 19.13 1.19 2.05
CA LEU A 124 18.33 -0.01 1.80
C LEU A 124 18.92 -1.28 2.44
N PRO A 125 20.24 -1.52 2.49
CA PRO A 125 20.77 -2.74 3.10
C PRO A 125 20.31 -2.91 4.56
N GLN A 126 20.06 -4.17 4.95
CA GLN A 126 19.58 -4.55 6.29
C GLN A 126 18.23 -3.90 6.65
N THR A 127 17.34 -3.76 5.67
CA THR A 127 16.00 -3.24 5.88
C THR A 127 14.94 -4.16 5.28
N SER A 128 13.80 -4.25 5.97
CA SER A 128 12.63 -4.96 5.47
C SER A 128 11.49 -3.98 5.29
N TRP A 129 10.74 -4.14 4.20
CA TRP A 129 9.65 -3.27 3.77
C TRP A 129 8.46 -4.12 3.39
N HIS A 130 7.26 -3.72 3.80
CA HIS A 130 6.04 -4.38 3.37
C HIS A 130 5.19 -3.41 2.56
N LEU A 131 4.55 -3.90 1.51
CA LEU A 131 3.58 -3.14 0.74
C LEU A 131 2.34 -2.89 1.63
N ALA A 132 2.13 -1.64 2.01
CA ALA A 132 1.02 -1.23 2.86
C ALA A 132 -0.19 -0.79 2.05
N PHE A 133 0.04 -0.18 0.87
CA PHE A 133 -1.02 0.32 0.00
C PHE A 133 -0.59 0.39 -1.46
N SER A 134 -1.52 0.23 -2.40
CA SER A 134 -1.31 0.48 -3.83
C SER A 134 -2.49 1.25 -4.40
N THR A 135 -2.22 2.26 -5.23
CA THR A 135 -3.26 2.96 -5.98
C THR A 135 -3.71 2.19 -7.23
N GLU A 136 -3.00 1.13 -7.63
CA GLU A 136 -3.33 0.34 -8.80
C GLU A 136 -4.59 -0.52 -8.55
N PRO A 137 -5.67 -0.37 -9.35
CA PRO A 137 -6.87 -1.18 -9.19
C PRO A 137 -6.60 -2.66 -9.44
N ILE A 138 -5.80 -2.99 -10.46
CA ILE A 138 -5.52 -4.37 -10.89
C ILE A 138 -4.86 -5.18 -9.78
N MET A 139 -4.01 -4.56 -8.96
CA MET A 139 -3.37 -5.23 -7.81
C MET A 139 -4.37 -5.74 -6.76
N ASN A 140 -5.64 -5.28 -6.79
CA ASN A 140 -6.69 -5.79 -5.90
C ASN A 140 -7.36 -7.06 -6.43
N ASP A 141 -7.34 -7.25 -7.75
CA ASP A 141 -7.99 -8.37 -8.42
C ASP A 141 -6.99 -9.48 -8.77
N ALA A 142 -5.73 -9.11 -9.01
CA ALA A 142 -4.67 -10.04 -9.42
C ALA A 142 -4.10 -10.88 -8.27
N LEU A 143 -4.21 -10.41 -7.03
CA LEU A 143 -3.67 -11.08 -5.85
C LEU A 143 -4.79 -11.49 -4.89
N PRO A 144 -4.65 -12.65 -4.21
CA PRO A 144 -5.54 -13.01 -3.12
C PRO A 144 -5.62 -11.89 -2.07
N LYS A 145 -6.81 -11.70 -1.47
CA LYS A 145 -7.04 -10.63 -0.49
C LYS A 145 -6.20 -10.73 0.79
N ASP A 146 -5.64 -11.90 1.05
CA ASP A 146 -4.77 -12.23 2.17
C ASP A 146 -3.27 -12.20 1.81
N ALA A 147 -2.94 -11.80 0.59
CA ALA A 147 -1.56 -11.71 0.14
C ALA A 147 -0.81 -10.55 0.81
N THR A 148 0.45 -10.79 1.17
CA THR A 148 1.39 -9.78 1.70
C THR A 148 2.63 -9.77 0.84
N ILE A 149 3.05 -8.58 0.40
CA ILE A 149 4.31 -8.39 -0.33
C ILE A 149 5.34 -7.79 0.62
N THR A 150 6.51 -8.40 0.67
CA THR A 150 7.66 -7.95 1.49
C THR A 150 8.92 -7.92 0.63
N LEU A 151 9.71 -6.86 0.80
CA LEU A 151 11.08 -6.73 0.31
C LEU A 151 12.01 -6.78 1.51
N ASP A 152 12.99 -7.67 1.50
CA ASP A 152 13.98 -7.81 2.58
C ASP A 152 15.38 -7.68 1.99
N PHE A 153 15.98 -6.50 2.14
CA PHE A 153 17.32 -6.17 1.68
C PHE A 153 18.33 -6.74 2.67
N VAL A 154 18.91 -7.89 2.34
CA VAL A 154 19.79 -8.64 3.24
C VAL A 154 21.13 -7.93 3.41
N ASN A 155 21.68 -7.42 2.30
CA ASN A 155 22.97 -6.75 2.25
C ASN A 155 23.01 -5.75 1.08
N GLU A 156 24.19 -5.34 0.63
CA GLU A 156 24.39 -4.34 -0.43
C GLU A 156 23.98 -4.81 -1.83
N GLU A 157 23.86 -6.13 -2.04
CA GLU A 157 23.63 -6.72 -3.36
C GLU A 157 22.40 -7.62 -3.40
N GLN A 158 21.92 -8.11 -2.25
CA GLN A 158 20.88 -9.12 -2.17
C GLN A 158 19.58 -8.58 -1.58
N VAL A 159 18.47 -8.88 -2.24
CA VAL A 159 17.11 -8.63 -1.76
C VAL A 159 16.25 -9.89 -1.92
N ASN A 160 15.48 -10.20 -0.89
CA ASN A 160 14.46 -11.24 -0.95
C ASN A 160 13.10 -10.57 -1.18
N TYR A 161 12.47 -10.89 -2.31
CA TYR A 161 11.08 -10.56 -2.55
C TYR A 161 10.22 -11.72 -2.06
N ALA A 162 9.27 -11.46 -1.15
CA ALA A 162 8.37 -12.46 -0.62
C ALA A 162 6.90 -12.09 -0.90
N LEU A 163 6.14 -13.08 -1.35
CA LEU A 163 4.68 -13.05 -1.42
C LEU A 163 4.15 -14.11 -0.45
N GLU A 164 3.52 -13.67 0.63
CA GLU A 164 3.01 -14.53 1.70
C GLU A 164 1.49 -14.56 1.69
N PHE A 165 0.90 -15.71 1.98
CA PHE A 165 -0.55 -15.91 2.00
C PHE A 165 -0.97 -16.47 3.36
N ALA A 166 -1.96 -15.83 4.00
CA ALA A 166 -2.41 -16.25 5.32
C ALA A 166 -3.46 -17.36 5.29
N LYS A 167 -4.29 -17.40 4.24
CA LYS A 167 -5.51 -18.22 4.11
C LYS A 167 -5.56 -19.02 2.80
N THR A 168 -4.65 -18.79 1.87
CA THR A 168 -4.58 -19.57 0.62
C THR A 168 -4.21 -21.02 0.93
N LEU A 169 -5.11 -21.95 0.61
CA LEU A 169 -4.91 -23.37 0.86
C LEU A 169 -3.73 -23.88 0.03
N GLY A 170 -2.75 -24.47 0.72
CA GLY A 170 -1.65 -25.18 0.09
C GLY A 170 -0.45 -24.32 -0.29
N LEU A 171 -0.57 -23.03 -0.58
CA LEU A 171 0.57 -22.15 -0.86
C LEU A 171 0.72 -21.12 0.26
N LYS A 172 1.78 -21.25 1.07
CA LYS A 172 2.01 -20.34 2.21
C LYS A 172 2.87 -19.14 1.84
N LYS A 173 3.91 -19.38 1.05
CA LYS A 173 4.92 -18.37 0.74
C LYS A 173 5.59 -18.67 -0.58
N LEU A 174 5.79 -17.62 -1.37
CA LEU A 174 6.69 -17.59 -2.50
C LEU A 174 7.81 -16.63 -2.16
N THR A 175 9.06 -17.04 -2.35
CA THR A 175 10.24 -16.20 -2.12
C THR A 175 11.14 -16.22 -3.34
N ALA A 176 11.44 -15.04 -3.85
CA ALA A 176 12.43 -14.81 -4.89
C ALA A 176 13.68 -14.18 -4.29
N GLN A 177 14.74 -14.98 -4.17
CA GLN A 177 16.08 -14.48 -3.90
C GLN A 177 16.56 -13.74 -5.15
N SER A 178 17.01 -12.50 -4.96
CA SER A 178 17.27 -11.58 -6.05
C SER A 178 18.53 -10.77 -5.75
N SER A 179 19.20 -10.32 -6.80
CA SER A 179 20.16 -9.22 -6.67
C SER A 179 19.46 -7.89 -6.86
N PHE A 180 20.01 -6.81 -6.30
CA PHE A 180 19.56 -5.47 -6.60
C PHE A 180 20.71 -4.49 -6.84
N GLN A 181 20.42 -3.43 -7.59
CA GLN A 181 21.32 -2.30 -7.82
C GLN A 181 20.51 -1.01 -7.82
N VAL A 182 21.08 0.06 -7.27
CA VAL A 182 20.45 1.38 -7.25
C VAL A 182 21.13 2.27 -8.29
N ASP A 183 20.34 2.82 -9.20
CA ASP A 183 20.78 3.90 -10.08
C ASP A 183 20.82 5.21 -9.28
N LYS A 184 22.04 5.68 -8.98
CA LYS A 184 22.26 6.91 -8.21
C LYS A 184 21.77 8.17 -8.90
N ALA A 185 21.63 8.17 -10.24
CA ALA A 185 21.18 9.34 -10.98
C ALA A 185 19.66 9.53 -10.88
N THR A 186 18.91 8.43 -10.91
CA THR A 186 17.45 8.45 -10.97
C THR A 186 16.76 8.02 -9.67
N GLY A 187 17.48 7.38 -8.75
CA GLY A 187 16.88 6.73 -7.58
C GLY A 187 16.12 5.44 -7.92
N GLY A 188 16.35 4.89 -9.12
CA GLY A 188 15.73 3.65 -9.56
C GLY A 188 16.36 2.43 -8.89
N VAL A 189 15.55 1.52 -8.35
CA VAL A 189 16.00 0.24 -7.78
C VAL A 189 15.76 -0.86 -8.81
N ASN A 190 16.83 -1.43 -9.34
CA ASN A 190 16.78 -2.56 -10.25
C ASN A 190 16.89 -3.85 -9.44
N ILE A 191 15.89 -4.73 -9.54
CA ILE A 191 15.90 -6.05 -8.88
C ILE A 191 15.94 -7.12 -9.97
N GLN A 192 16.86 -8.07 -9.87
CA GLN A 192 16.96 -9.22 -10.76
C GLN A 192 16.69 -10.51 -10.00
N TYR A 193 15.63 -11.21 -10.39
CA TYR A 193 15.19 -12.43 -9.74
C TYR A 193 16.11 -13.59 -10.10
N GLN A 194 16.76 -14.22 -9.11
CA GLN A 194 17.76 -15.26 -9.33
C GLN A 194 17.23 -16.65 -9.04
N THR A 195 16.58 -16.84 -7.90
CA THR A 195 16.06 -18.14 -7.47
C THR A 195 14.69 -17.94 -6.85
N ILE A 196 13.70 -18.67 -7.35
CA ILE A 196 12.32 -18.59 -6.86
C ILE A 196 11.98 -19.93 -6.22
N THR A 197 11.50 -19.86 -4.98
CA THR A 197 11.13 -21.01 -4.15
C THR A 197 9.70 -20.83 -3.66
N THR A 198 8.99 -21.94 -3.47
CA THR A 198 7.70 -21.94 -2.79
C THR A 198 7.68 -22.88 -1.59
N ASP A 199 6.84 -22.53 -0.62
CA ASP A 199 6.40 -23.41 0.46
C ASP A 199 4.97 -23.85 0.15
N VAL A 200 4.82 -25.13 -0.23
CA VAL A 200 3.55 -25.73 -0.60
C VAL A 200 3.24 -26.92 0.32
N PHE A 201 2.11 -26.88 1.04
CA PHE A 201 1.68 -27.93 1.99
C PHE A 201 2.76 -28.35 3.01
N GLY A 202 3.66 -27.44 3.42
CA GLY A 202 4.77 -27.74 4.33
C GLY A 202 5.98 -28.40 3.66
N LEU A 203 5.95 -28.61 2.35
CA LEU A 203 7.11 -28.93 1.54
C LEU A 203 7.80 -27.61 1.15
N LYS A 204 8.97 -27.40 1.73
CA LYS A 204 9.81 -26.22 1.47
C LYS A 204 10.63 -26.41 0.20
N ASN A 205 10.89 -25.30 -0.49
CA ASN A 205 11.81 -25.21 -1.63
C ASN A 205 11.41 -26.04 -2.85
N LEU A 206 10.11 -26.20 -3.10
CA LEU A 206 9.66 -26.79 -4.35
C LEU A 206 9.92 -25.80 -5.50
N GLY A 207 10.55 -26.30 -6.57
CA GLY A 207 10.74 -25.53 -7.81
C GLY A 207 9.39 -25.13 -8.37
N VAL A 208 9.22 -23.84 -8.65
CA VAL A 208 7.90 -23.23 -8.87
C VAL A 208 7.56 -23.25 -10.35
N GLY A 209 6.45 -23.87 -10.74
CA GLY A 209 6.00 -23.98 -12.15
C GLY A 209 5.99 -22.64 -12.92
N ALA A 210 4.84 -21.95 -13.01
CA ALA A 210 4.74 -20.71 -13.79
C ALA A 210 5.61 -19.56 -13.26
N PHE A 211 5.93 -19.55 -11.96
CA PHE A 211 6.79 -18.52 -11.36
C PHE A 211 8.27 -18.71 -11.67
N GLY A 212 8.72 -19.91 -12.02
CA GLY A 212 10.07 -20.14 -12.55
C GLY A 212 10.35 -19.32 -13.82
N LEU A 213 9.31 -18.90 -14.55
CA LEU A 213 9.43 -18.02 -15.72
C LEU A 213 9.90 -16.60 -15.38
N LEU A 214 9.83 -16.19 -14.11
CA LEU A 214 10.34 -14.91 -13.63
C LEU A 214 11.83 -14.97 -13.30
N GLN A 215 12.40 -16.18 -13.18
CA GLN A 215 13.82 -16.35 -12.94
C GLN A 215 14.63 -15.76 -14.11
N GLY A 216 15.65 -14.97 -13.78
CA GLY A 216 16.47 -14.22 -14.73
C GLY A 216 15.86 -12.90 -15.19
N ARG A 217 14.58 -12.61 -14.88
CA ARG A 217 13.96 -11.33 -15.22
C ARG A 217 14.36 -10.26 -14.21
N GLY A 218 14.34 -9.01 -14.68
CA GLY A 218 14.54 -7.84 -13.85
C GLY A 218 13.31 -6.95 -13.80
N THR A 219 13.14 -6.22 -12.71
CA THR A 219 12.22 -5.09 -12.60
C THR A 219 12.99 -3.83 -12.22
N ASN A 220 12.56 -2.68 -12.73
CA ASN A 220 13.07 -1.37 -12.34
C ASN A 220 11.94 -0.65 -11.60
N ILE A 221 12.24 -0.28 -10.36
CA ILE A 221 11.33 0.43 -9.46
C ILE A 221 11.78 1.89 -9.42
N ALA A 222 10.93 2.80 -9.87
CA ALA A 222 11.22 4.23 -9.75
C ALA A 222 10.78 4.73 -8.38
N THR A 223 11.68 5.38 -7.64
CA THR A 223 11.36 5.96 -6.33
C THR A 223 10.82 7.38 -6.49
N ALA A 224 9.61 7.65 -5.99
CA ALA A 224 9.02 8.98 -5.97
C ALA A 224 9.24 9.70 -4.62
N TYR A 225 9.19 8.97 -3.51
CA TYR A 225 9.46 9.51 -2.18
C TYR A 225 10.15 8.49 -1.28
N PHE A 226 11.14 8.91 -0.49
CA PHE A 226 11.79 8.06 0.50
C PHE A 226 12.28 8.86 1.73
N ASP A 227 12.04 8.32 2.93
CA ASP A 227 12.57 8.86 4.19
C ASP A 227 13.16 7.84 5.17
N GLY A 228 13.27 6.57 4.76
CA GLY A 228 13.78 5.48 5.60
C GLY A 228 12.75 4.85 6.52
N ARG A 229 11.50 5.32 6.52
CA ARG A 229 10.33 4.70 7.18
C ARG A 229 9.19 4.43 6.20
N MET A 230 8.98 5.33 5.26
CA MET A 230 8.04 5.22 4.16
C MET A 230 8.78 5.35 2.83
N TRP A 231 8.41 4.49 1.89
CA TRP A 231 8.92 4.47 0.52
C TRP A 231 7.73 4.44 -0.43
N ILE A 232 7.63 5.45 -1.31
CA ILE A 232 6.62 5.52 -2.36
C ILE A 232 7.33 5.23 -3.69
N GLU A 233 6.94 4.12 -4.31
CA GLU A 233 7.32 3.77 -5.67
C GLU A 233 6.33 4.40 -6.65
N GLN A 234 6.84 4.84 -7.80
CA GLN A 234 6.06 5.28 -8.94
C GLN A 234 6.18 4.26 -10.05
N CYS A 235 5.03 3.85 -10.59
CA CYS A 235 4.94 2.90 -11.66
C CYS A 235 4.14 3.50 -12.82
N THR A 236 4.43 3.06 -14.05
CA THR A 236 3.73 3.53 -15.24
C THR A 236 2.76 2.45 -15.71
N ASP A 237 1.47 2.78 -15.80
CA ASP A 237 0.50 1.93 -16.48
C ASP A 237 0.57 2.19 -18.00
N LYS A 238 0.96 1.15 -18.75
CA LYS A 238 1.06 1.22 -20.23
C LYS A 238 -0.26 0.89 -20.93
N ASN A 239 -1.26 0.39 -20.20
CA ASN A 239 -2.53 -0.07 -20.74
C ASN A 239 -3.61 1.02 -20.76
N ILE A 240 -3.44 2.10 -20.00
CA ILE A 240 -4.31 3.27 -20.04
C ILE A 240 -3.84 4.16 -21.19
N GLY A 241 -4.41 3.92 -22.37
CA GLY A 241 -4.08 4.63 -23.59
C GLY A 241 -4.16 6.15 -23.42
N SER A 242 -3.07 6.83 -23.77
CA SER A 242 -2.90 8.26 -24.08
C SER A 242 -2.50 9.26 -22.98
N ASN A 243 -2.39 8.89 -21.72
CA ASN A 243 -1.73 9.72 -20.70
C ASN A 243 -0.78 8.85 -19.89
N ASN A 244 0.41 9.35 -19.53
CA ASN A 244 1.30 8.71 -18.55
C ASN A 244 0.56 8.60 -17.20
N SER A 245 -0.37 7.66 -17.07
CA SER A 245 -1.06 7.39 -15.82
C SER A 245 -0.07 6.64 -14.94
N TYR A 246 0.38 7.36 -13.92
CA TYR A 246 1.18 6.79 -12.87
C TYR A 246 0.26 6.16 -11.83
N TYR A 247 0.70 5.04 -11.28
CA TYR A 247 0.19 4.54 -10.02
C TYR A 247 1.33 4.48 -9.02
N TYR A 248 0.98 4.38 -7.75
CA TYR A 248 1.93 4.40 -6.65
C TYR A 248 1.75 3.19 -5.76
N ASN A 249 2.88 2.62 -5.34
CA ASN A 249 2.94 1.61 -4.31
C ASN A 249 3.61 2.23 -3.08
N VAL A 250 3.00 2.04 -1.91
CA VAL A 250 3.52 2.58 -0.64
C VAL A 250 3.99 1.43 0.23
N TYR A 251 5.28 1.45 0.52
CA TYR A 251 5.95 0.53 1.40
C TYR A 251 6.22 1.20 2.74
N VAL A 252 6.01 0.44 3.81
CA VAL A 252 6.35 0.86 5.16
C VAL A 252 7.41 -0.08 5.70
N ARG A 253 8.42 0.49 6.35
CA ARG A 253 9.51 -0.28 6.94
C ARG A 253 8.97 -1.19 8.04
N ASN A 254 9.37 -2.45 8.02
CA ASN A 254 9.23 -3.35 9.13
C ASN A 254 10.33 -3.01 10.13
N GLU A 255 9.93 -2.45 11.27
CA GLU A 255 10.80 -2.44 12.44
C GLU A 255 10.96 -3.90 12.86
N GLN A 256 12.14 -4.48 12.60
CA GLN A 256 12.49 -5.75 13.21
C GLN A 256 12.50 -5.50 14.72
N VAL A 257 11.52 -6.06 15.43
CA VAL A 257 11.60 -6.17 16.88
C VAL A 257 12.73 -7.17 17.11
N ASP A 258 13.92 -6.67 17.47
CA ASP A 258 15.06 -7.46 17.93
C ASP A 258 14.62 -8.37 19.08
N SER A 259 14.07 -9.53 18.76
CA SER A 259 13.59 -10.53 19.71
C SER A 259 14.62 -11.65 19.92
N ASN A 260 15.84 -11.48 19.41
CA ASN A 260 16.97 -12.39 19.62
C ASN A 260 18.11 -11.77 20.46
N GLN A 261 17.76 -11.10 21.56
CA GLN A 261 18.68 -10.90 22.69
C GLN A 261 18.02 -11.32 24.01
N LYS A 262 17.70 -12.61 24.16
CA LYS A 262 17.69 -13.30 25.46
C LYS A 262 18.02 -14.78 25.24
N ASN A 263 19.32 -15.07 25.15
CA ASN A 263 19.87 -16.31 25.71
C ASN A 263 20.37 -15.97 27.12
#